data_AF-A0AA95ZKS8-F1
#
_entry.id   AF-A0AA95ZKS8-F1
#
_cell.length_a   1.000
_cell.length_b   1.000
_cell.length_c   1.000
_cell.angle_alpha   90.00
_cell.angle_beta   90.00
_cell.angle_gamma   90.00
#
_symmetry.space_group_name_H-M   'P 1'
#
loop_
_entity.id
_entity.type
_entity.pdbx_description
1 polymer ?
#
loop_
_entity_poly.entity_id
_entity_poly.type
_entity_poly.pdbx_seq_one_letter_code
_entity_poly.pdbx_strand_id
1 'polypeptide(L)' 'MLLKVLTAQKIEPELPITQCSKLADILEGYETFANATKTKVLRVIIEA' A
#
# COMPACT_ATOMS: atom_id res chain seq x y z
N MET A 1 -13.82 6.17 -15.08
CA MET A 1 -12.72 5.16 -15.09
C MET A 1 -11.57 5.66 -14.23
N LEU A 2 -11.16 4.88 -13.23
CA LEU A 2 -10.13 5.28 -12.25
C LEU A 2 -8.79 5.63 -12.88
N LEU A 3 -8.35 4.89 -13.90
CA LEU A 3 -7.11 5.19 -14.62
C LEU A 3 -7.14 6.61 -15.22
N LYS A 4 -8.26 7.03 -15.84
CA LYS A 4 -8.39 8.38 -16.40
C LYS A 4 -8.34 9.47 -15.32
N VAL A 5 -8.85 9.18 -14.12
CA VAL A 5 -8.82 10.10 -12.97
C VAL A 5 -7.40 10.21 -12.43
N LEU A 6 -6.68 9.10 -12.33
CA LEU A 6 -5.28 9.04 -11.93
C LEU A 6 -4.36 9.76 -12.92
N THR A 7 -4.49 9.47 -14.22
CA THR A 7 -3.68 10.14 -15.26
C THR A 7 -4.00 11.62 -15.39
N ALA A 8 -5.21 12.04 -15.00
CA ALA A 8 -5.61 13.43 -14.90
C ALA A 8 -5.22 14.08 -13.55
N GLN A 9 -4.42 13.39 -12.72
CA GLN A 9 -3.89 13.87 -11.43
C GLN A 9 -4.97 14.35 -10.44
N LYS A 10 -6.18 13.78 -10.53
CA LYS A 10 -7.30 14.12 -9.64
C LYS A 10 -7.30 13.34 -8.33
N ILE A 11 -6.41 12.35 -8.20
CA ILE A 11 -6.18 11.54 -7.01
C ILE A 11 -4.69 11.26 -6.88
N GLU A 12 -4.20 11.20 -5.65
CA GLU A 12 -2.83 10.82 -5.31
C GLU A 12 -2.85 9.43 -4.67
N PRO A 13 -2.61 8.35 -5.45
CA PRO A 13 -2.74 6.98 -4.95
C PRO A 13 -1.58 6.56 -4.04
N GLU A 14 -0.56 7.42 -3.92
CA GLU A 14 0.64 7.22 -3.13
C GLU A 14 0.46 7.60 -1.66
N LEU A 15 -0.34 8.63 -1.36
CA LEU A 15 -0.68 9.04 0.01
C LEU A 15 -1.21 7.91 0.90
N PRO A 16 -2.07 6.99 0.42
CA PRO A 16 -2.52 5.86 1.23
C PRO A 16 -1.50 4.70 1.34
N ILE A 17 -0.36 4.73 0.63
CA ILE A 17 0.68 3.69 0.72
C ILE A 17 1.56 3.98 1.93
N THR A 18 1.39 3.20 2.98
CA THR A 18 2.12 3.38 4.25
C THR A 18 3.36 2.52 4.37
N GLN A 19 3.46 1.41 3.60
CA GLN A 19 4.62 0.52 3.63
C GLN A 19 4.80 -0.24 2.32
N CYS A 20 6.02 -0.20 1.77
CA CYS A 20 6.47 -1.10 0.70
C CYS A 20 7.32 -2.21 1.29
N SER A 21 7.06 -3.45 0.88
CA SER A 21 7.77 -4.65 1.34
C SER A 21 8.29 -5.42 0.13
N LYS A 22 9.43 -6.07 0.25
CA LYS A 22 9.95 -6.93 -0.82
C LYS A 22 9.18 -8.24 -0.82
N LEU A 23 9.12 -8.91 -1.98
CA LEU A 23 8.50 -10.23 -2.08
C LEU A 23 9.09 -11.24 -1.10
N ALA A 24 10.39 -11.13 -0.79
CA ALA A 24 11.05 -11.95 0.22
C ALA A 24 10.40 -11.86 1.61
N ASP A 25 9.78 -10.71 1.93
CA ASP A 25 9.22 -10.39 3.24
C ASP A 25 7.68 -10.41 3.21
N ILE A 26 7.08 -11.11 2.24
CA ILE A 26 5.62 -11.15 2.02
C ILE A 26 4.81 -11.49 3.28
N LEU A 27 5.29 -12.44 4.09
CA LEU A 27 4.62 -12.85 5.32
C LEU A 27 4.63 -11.72 6.36
N GLU A 28 5.73 -10.97 6.47
CA GLU A 28 5.81 -9.80 7.35
C GLU A 28 4.87 -8.69 6.88
N GLY A 29 4.75 -8.50 5.55
CA GLY A 29 3.78 -7.58 4.96
C GLY A 29 2.34 -7.91 5.37
N TYR A 30 1.97 -9.20 5.33
CA TYR A 30 0.65 -9.66 5.77
C TYR A 30 0.42 -9.47 7.27
N GLU A 31 1.40 -9.82 8.12
CA GLU A 31 1.31 -9.63 9.58
C GLU A 31 1.17 -8.15 9.96
N THR A 32 1.91 -7.29 9.27
CA THR A 32 1.86 -5.84 9.47
C THR A 32 0.49 -5.26 9.12
N PHE A 33 -0.10 -5.73 8.01
CA PHE A 33 -1.45 -5.33 7.61
C PHE A 33 -2.52 -5.91 8.53
N ALA A 34 -2.37 -7.16 8.99
CA ALA A 34 -3.28 -7.77 9.97
C ALA A 34 -3.32 -6.97 11.29
N ASN A 35 -2.20 -6.32 11.65
CA ASN A 35 -2.09 -5.43 12.80
C ASN A 35 -2.22 -3.93 12.44
N ALA A 36 -2.84 -3.59 11.31
CA ALA A 36 -2.99 -2.22 10.77
C ALA A 36 -3.46 -1.18 11.80
N THR A 37 -4.34 -1.56 12.72
CA THR A 37 -4.84 -0.68 13.79
C THR A 37 -3.74 -0.27 14.78
N LYS A 38 -2.74 -1.11 14.99
CA LYS A 38 -1.58 -0.83 15.86
C LYS A 38 -0.42 -0.21 15.09
N THR A 39 -0.17 -0.70 13.87
CA THR A 39 0.95 -0.28 13.01
C THR A 39 0.65 1.02 12.25
N LYS A 40 -0.62 1.48 12.26
CA LYS A 40 -1.12 2.64 11.50
C LYS A 40 -0.87 2.50 9.99
N VAL A 41 -0.77 1.26 9.52
CA VAL A 41 -0.59 0.94 8.10
C VAL A 41 -1.97 0.92 7.42
N LEU A 42 -2.12 1.73 6.38
CA LEU A 42 -3.33 1.83 5.55
C LEU A 42 -3.28 0.89 4.35
N ARG A 43 -2.08 0.64 3.81
CA ARG A 43 -1.85 -0.21 2.63
C ARG A 43 -0.41 -0.71 2.61
N VAL A 44 -0.25 -1.98 2.24
CA VAL A 44 1.04 -2.61 1.95
C VAL A 44 1.15 -2.87 0.45
N ILE A 45 2.27 -2.52 -0.16
CA ILE A 45 2.62 -2.90 -1.54
C ILE A 45 3.79 -3.87 -1.49
N ILE A 46 3.70 -4.96 -2.25
CA ILE A 46 4.77 -5.93 -2.40
C ILE A 46 5.46 -5.68 -3.73
N GLU A 47 6.76 -5.39 -3.67
CA GLU A 47 7.63 -5.18 -4.83
C GLU A 47 8.46 -6.45 -5.09
N ALA A 48 8.59 -6.84 -6.36
CA ALA A 48 9.31 -8.04 -6.81
C ALA A 48 10.74 -7.72 -7.27
#